data_AF-A0A1E7YTG4-F1
#
_entry.id   AF-A0A1E7YTG4-F1
#
_cell.length_a   1.000
_cell.length_b   1.000
_cell.length_c   1.000
_cell.angle_alpha   90.00
_cell.angle_beta   90.00
_cell.angle_gamma   90.00
#
_symmetry.space_group_name_H-M   'P 1'
#
loop_
_entity.id
_entity.type
_entity.pdbx_description
1 polymer ?
#
loop_
_entity_poly.entity_id
_entity_poly.type
_entity_poly.pdbx_seq_one_letter_code
_entity_poly.pdbx_strand_id
1 'polypeptide(L)'
;MMDYIAEIEGDYYEGTQVKLRLMTPPPIILKFRIQNEASNPPERIFVEDYFNSSTRIRRGRVYRIASGINWSYDRVTPRPLSVPGQIPGMPPSQFVPCNKVYVAEDNMSVPYNATIILGQEGIKSSWIAVMVERVVSLGLVVTLKAKTFLGVLPDVNRDALPEGNRQDILLSLNAVVDAASIQAPQAVVDACRNAASHMISAKFPASNPDGKKDLGDIVKWLIAQGKLEKCTDAADSLLYLMEASASHLVNRLHSRGKANGPAQNGTRPLSSEDANLAVSAVALAVSILKR
;
A
#
# COMPACT_ATOMS: atom_id res chain seq x y z
N MET A 1 -6.88 30.93 5.82
CA MET A 1 -5.70 31.44 5.11
C MET A 1 -5.19 30.28 4.28
N MET A 2 -5.12 30.42 2.95
CA MET A 2 -4.70 29.32 2.08
C MET A 2 -3.19 29.13 2.17
N ASP A 3 -2.76 27.88 2.21
CA ASP A 3 -1.37 27.47 2.22
C ASP A 3 -0.86 27.28 0.79
N TYR A 4 0.39 27.65 0.56
CA TYR A 4 1.03 27.69 -0.75
C TYR A 4 2.39 27.03 -0.71
N ILE A 5 2.77 26.44 -1.84
CA ILE A 5 4.11 25.91 -2.08
C ILE A 5 4.68 26.58 -3.33
N ALA A 6 5.89 27.11 -3.23
CA ALA A 6 6.62 27.69 -4.34
C ALA A 6 7.90 26.90 -4.61
N GLU A 7 8.18 26.65 -5.89
CA GLU A 7 9.44 26.08 -6.37
C GLU A 7 10.32 27.22 -6.90
N ILE A 8 11.54 27.36 -6.36
CA ILE A 8 12.53 28.35 -6.77
C ILE A 8 13.88 27.68 -6.89
N GLU A 9 14.46 27.65 -8.10
CA GLU A 9 15.77 27.05 -8.37
C GLU A 9 15.94 25.60 -7.86
N GLY A 10 14.84 24.85 -7.74
CA GLY A 10 14.80 23.48 -7.23
C GLY A 10 14.54 23.35 -5.73
N ASP A 11 14.55 24.45 -4.99
CA ASP A 11 14.13 24.50 -3.59
C ASP A 11 12.62 24.73 -3.46
N TYR A 12 12.06 24.18 -2.39
CA TYR A 12 10.64 24.31 -2.08
C TYR A 12 10.39 25.15 -0.84
N TYR A 13 9.46 26.09 -0.97
CA TYR A 13 9.09 27.02 0.08
C TYR A 13 7.60 26.85 0.38
N GLU A 14 7.21 26.91 1.65
CA GLU A 14 5.81 26.85 2.08
C GLU A 14 5.38 28.13 2.80
N GLY A 15 4.07 28.40 2.81
CA GLY A 15 3.49 29.47 3.62
C GLY A 15 2.31 30.15 2.96
N THR A 16 2.29 31.47 3.04
CA THR A 16 1.13 32.30 2.70
C THR A 16 1.45 33.20 1.52
N GLN A 17 0.44 33.91 1.01
CA GLN A 17 0.60 34.92 -0.05
C GLN A 17 1.64 36.00 0.25
N VAL A 18 1.90 36.26 1.53
CA VAL A 18 2.76 37.37 1.97
C VAL A 18 4.08 36.90 2.58
N LYS A 19 4.21 35.61 2.89
CA LYS A 19 5.37 35.07 3.60
C LYS A 19 5.57 33.61 3.26
N LEU A 20 6.70 33.34 2.63
CA LEU A 20 7.17 32.00 2.31
C LEU A 20 8.41 31.69 3.17
N ARG A 21 8.53 30.43 3.62
CA ARG A 21 9.69 29.90 4.32
C ARG A 21 10.22 28.69 3.58
N LEU A 22 11.55 28.50 3.59
CA LEU A 22 12.13 27.28 3.03
C LEU A 22 11.68 26.05 3.82
N MET A 23 11.28 25.01 3.10
CA MET A 23 10.92 23.72 3.70
C MET A 23 12.20 22.98 4.08
N THR A 24 12.41 22.78 5.39
CA THR A 24 13.57 22.08 5.94
C THR A 24 13.13 21.00 6.93
N PRO A 25 13.57 19.74 6.77
CA PRO A 25 14.39 19.20 5.67
C PRO A 25 13.69 19.28 4.31
N PRO A 26 14.42 19.10 3.18
CA PRO A 26 13.81 19.09 1.85
C PRO A 26 12.62 18.12 1.79
N PRO A 27 11.44 18.59 1.34
CA PRO A 27 10.23 17.78 1.37
C PRO A 27 10.26 16.70 0.30
N ILE A 28 9.53 15.60 0.53
CA ILE A 28 9.22 14.64 -0.52
C ILE A 28 7.96 15.13 -1.24
N ILE A 29 8.14 15.55 -2.49
CA ILE A 29 7.06 16.05 -3.35
C ILE A 29 6.93 15.14 -4.56
N LEU A 30 5.71 14.65 -4.81
CA LEU A 30 5.42 13.70 -5.88
C LEU A 30 4.24 14.22 -6.71
N LYS A 31 4.26 14.05 -8.04
CA LYS A 31 3.06 14.34 -8.85
C LYS A 31 1.90 13.44 -8.39
N PHE A 32 0.71 14.02 -8.29
CA PHE A 32 -0.50 13.37 -7.80
C PHE A 32 -1.53 13.25 -8.91
N ARG A 33 -2.06 12.05 -9.15
CA ARG A 33 -3.17 11.80 -10.10
C ARG A 33 -4.10 10.70 -9.62
N ILE A 34 -5.38 10.80 -9.96
CA ILE A 34 -6.31 9.66 -9.86
C ILE A 34 -6.20 8.84 -11.17
N GLN A 35 -6.13 7.51 -11.07
CA GLN A 35 -5.89 6.62 -12.23
C GLN A 35 -6.95 6.79 -13.36
N ASN A 36 -8.19 7.10 -13.00
CA ASN A 36 -9.32 7.23 -13.94
C ASN A 36 -9.87 8.67 -13.97
N GLU A 37 -9.02 9.67 -13.77
CA GLU A 37 -9.44 11.08 -13.87
C GLU A 37 -9.72 11.49 -15.32
N ALA A 38 -10.53 12.53 -15.50
CA ALA A 38 -10.86 13.10 -16.82
C ALA A 38 -9.62 13.51 -17.62
N SER A 39 -9.79 13.64 -18.94
CA SER A 39 -8.73 14.05 -19.87
C SER A 39 -8.17 15.44 -19.50
N ASN A 40 -6.87 15.50 -19.20
CA ASN A 40 -6.09 16.70 -18.89
C ASN A 40 -6.48 17.44 -17.57
N PRO A 41 -6.33 16.79 -16.39
CA PRO A 41 -6.55 17.46 -15.11
C PRO A 41 -5.44 18.49 -14.84
N PRO A 42 -5.70 19.51 -13.99
CA PRO A 42 -4.65 20.44 -13.58
C PRO A 42 -3.48 19.68 -12.93
N GLU A 43 -2.27 20.21 -13.08
CA GLU A 43 -1.11 19.62 -12.41
C GLU A 43 -1.31 19.67 -10.89
N ARG A 44 -1.13 18.54 -10.23
CA ARG A 44 -1.21 18.41 -8.77
C ARG A 44 0.02 17.74 -8.22
N ILE A 45 0.39 18.13 -7.02
CA ILE A 45 1.47 17.55 -6.24
C ILE A 45 0.94 17.04 -4.91
N PHE A 46 1.59 15.99 -4.41
CA PHE A 46 1.42 15.41 -3.09
C PHE A 46 2.69 15.72 -2.30
N VAL A 47 2.51 16.37 -1.15
CA VAL A 47 3.57 16.75 -0.23
C VAL A 47 3.45 15.82 0.96
N GLU A 48 4.45 14.96 1.15
CA GLU A 48 4.44 13.94 2.18
C GLU A 48 4.67 14.54 3.57
N ASP A 49 3.72 14.31 4.47
CA ASP A 49 3.87 14.66 5.89
C ASP A 49 4.31 13.45 6.73
N TYR A 50 3.96 12.23 6.30
CA TYR A 50 4.29 11.00 7.01
C TYR A 50 4.36 9.79 6.07
N PHE A 51 5.37 8.94 6.29
CA PHE A 51 5.47 7.62 5.67
C PHE A 51 5.83 6.56 6.69
N ASN A 52 5.02 5.50 6.75
CA ASN A 52 5.35 4.29 7.47
C ASN A 52 5.68 3.18 6.48
N SER A 53 6.94 2.75 6.46
CA SER A 53 7.42 1.68 5.58
C SER A 53 6.86 0.31 5.94
N SER A 54 6.56 0.05 7.21
CA SER A 54 6.07 -1.25 7.70
C SER A 54 4.59 -1.45 7.36
N THR A 55 3.78 -0.42 7.61
CA THR A 55 2.33 -0.44 7.31
C THR A 55 2.01 0.01 5.89
N ARG A 56 3.00 0.57 5.19
CA ARG A 56 2.90 1.08 3.81
C ARG A 56 1.79 2.12 3.69
N ILE A 57 1.72 2.97 4.71
CA ILE A 57 0.80 4.10 4.77
C ILE A 57 1.61 5.36 4.50
N ARG A 58 1.16 6.15 3.52
CA ARG A 58 1.60 7.52 3.28
C ARG A 58 0.48 8.48 3.65
N ARG A 59 0.81 9.60 4.28
CA ARG A 59 -0.12 10.70 4.52
C ARG A 59 0.51 11.99 4.05
N GLY A 60 -0.29 12.83 3.40
CA GLY A 60 0.20 14.11 2.91
C GLY A 60 -0.89 15.02 2.38
N ARG A 61 -0.48 16.24 2.08
CA ARG A 61 -1.31 17.33 1.56
C ARG A 61 -1.27 17.36 0.04
N VAL A 62 -2.39 17.68 -0.59
CA VAL A 62 -2.51 17.82 -2.04
C VAL A 62 -2.56 19.30 -2.39
N TYR A 63 -1.73 19.70 -3.35
CA TYR A 63 -1.74 21.05 -3.91
C TYR A 63 -1.95 20.96 -5.43
N ARG A 64 -2.59 21.99 -5.98
CA ARG A 64 -2.75 22.15 -7.43
C ARG A 64 -1.93 23.33 -7.92
N ILE A 65 -1.51 23.29 -9.17
CA ILE A 65 -0.84 24.43 -9.78
C ILE A 65 -1.76 25.66 -9.79
N ALA A 66 -1.21 26.79 -9.39
CA ALA A 66 -1.89 28.08 -9.44
C ALA A 66 -1.95 28.56 -10.89
N SER A 67 -3.12 28.50 -11.53
CA SER A 67 -3.37 29.16 -12.82
C SER A 67 -4.04 30.51 -12.60
N GLY A 68 -3.51 31.56 -13.24
CA GLY A 68 -4.14 32.89 -13.26
C GLY A 68 -4.14 33.65 -11.93
N ILE A 69 -3.35 33.25 -10.94
CA ILE A 69 -3.20 34.03 -9.71
C ILE A 69 -2.26 35.20 -10.01
N ASN A 70 -2.80 36.42 -10.04
CA ASN A 70 -2.04 37.67 -9.92
C ASN A 70 -1.45 37.72 -8.50
N TRP A 71 -0.41 36.93 -8.30
CA TRP A 71 0.28 36.83 -7.04
C TRP A 71 1.16 38.07 -6.88
N SER A 72 0.97 38.81 -5.79
CA SER A 72 1.58 40.12 -5.55
C SER A 72 3.10 40.06 -5.35
N TYR A 73 3.64 38.87 -5.07
CA TYR A 73 5.05 38.62 -4.81
C TYR A 73 5.55 37.47 -5.65
N ASP A 74 5.68 37.70 -6.95
CA ASP A 74 6.27 36.79 -7.94
C ASP A 74 7.68 36.32 -7.56
N ARG A 75 8.25 36.85 -6.48
CA ARG A 75 9.60 36.62 -6.05
C ARG A 75 9.74 36.35 -4.55
N VAL A 76 10.69 35.50 -4.21
CA VAL A 76 11.11 35.20 -2.83
C VAL A 76 12.54 35.67 -2.58
N THR A 77 12.90 35.77 -1.30
CA THR A 77 14.33 35.87 -0.94
C THR A 77 14.92 34.46 -0.99
N PRO A 78 16.03 34.23 -1.73
CA PRO A 78 16.72 32.94 -1.76
C PRO A 78 17.47 32.64 -0.44
N ARG A 79 17.36 33.52 0.57
CA ARG A 79 18.03 33.38 1.85
C ARG A 79 17.02 32.93 2.92
N PRO A 80 16.94 31.62 3.23
CA PRO A 80 15.90 31.03 4.08
C PRO A 80 15.82 31.61 5.51
N LEU A 81 16.87 32.30 5.97
CA LEU A 81 16.98 32.87 7.32
C LEU A 81 16.88 34.40 7.36
N SER A 82 16.61 35.05 6.23
CA SER A 82 16.47 36.52 6.19
C SER A 82 15.04 36.91 6.52
N VAL A 83 14.83 37.65 7.62
CA VAL A 83 13.49 38.15 7.98
C VAL A 83 13.11 39.28 7.01
N PRO A 84 11.96 39.18 6.30
CA PRO A 84 11.47 40.26 5.46
C PRO A 84 11.29 41.53 6.29
N GLY A 85 11.93 42.63 5.88
CA GLY A 85 11.87 43.93 6.57
C GLY A 85 13.01 44.21 7.57
N GLN A 86 13.90 43.25 7.86
CA GLN A 86 15.10 43.50 8.68
C GLN A 86 16.34 43.91 7.88
N ILE A 87 16.25 44.05 6.55
CA ILE A 87 17.35 44.53 5.71
C ILE A 87 16.91 45.87 5.08
N PRO A 88 17.20 47.01 5.73
CA PRO A 88 16.99 48.33 5.14
C PRO A 88 17.76 48.44 3.82
N GLY A 89 17.08 48.79 2.72
CA GLY A 89 17.71 49.01 1.42
C GLY A 89 17.97 47.76 0.57
N MET A 90 17.35 46.61 0.87
CA MET A 90 17.50 45.40 0.05
C MET A 90 16.95 45.66 -1.37
N PRO A 91 17.81 45.66 -2.42
CA PRO A 91 17.38 46.02 -3.76
C PRO A 91 16.45 44.94 -4.37
N PRO A 92 15.52 45.32 -5.26
CA PRO A 92 14.61 44.39 -5.95
C PRO A 92 15.31 43.25 -6.70
N SER A 93 16.61 43.39 -6.99
CA SER A 93 17.46 42.41 -7.67
C SER A 93 17.83 41.18 -6.84
N GLN A 94 17.57 41.17 -5.52
CA GLN A 94 17.83 40.01 -4.66
C GLN A 94 16.62 39.08 -4.51
N PHE A 95 15.54 39.39 -5.22
CA PHE A 95 14.30 38.63 -5.22
C PHE A 95 14.25 37.76 -6.48
N VAL A 96 14.19 36.43 -6.31
CA VAL A 96 14.22 35.45 -7.41
C VAL A 96 12.79 35.06 -7.77
N PRO A 97 12.40 35.07 -9.07
CA PRO A 97 11.05 34.71 -9.47
C PRO A 97 10.75 33.24 -9.15
N CYS A 98 9.51 32.95 -8.78
CA CYS A 98 9.05 31.58 -8.56
C CYS A 98 8.89 30.83 -9.89
N ASN A 99 9.49 29.65 -10.02
CA ASN A 99 9.35 28.79 -11.20
C ASN A 99 7.92 28.26 -11.30
N LYS A 100 7.39 27.76 -10.18
CA LYS A 100 6.03 27.23 -10.05
C LYS A 100 5.45 27.60 -8.70
N VAL A 101 4.14 27.82 -8.68
CA VAL A 101 3.37 28.04 -7.45
C VAL A 101 2.21 27.06 -7.42
N TYR A 102 2.05 26.43 -6.26
CA TYR A 102 0.99 25.48 -5.96
C TYR A 102 0.15 26.02 -4.79
N VAL A 103 -1.16 25.85 -4.87
CA VAL A 103 -2.11 26.24 -3.83
C VAL A 103 -2.77 24.98 -3.27
N ALA A 104 -3.05 24.97 -1.96
CA ALA A 104 -3.77 23.88 -1.32
C ALA A 104 -5.03 23.51 -2.13
N GLU A 105 -5.19 22.23 -2.42
CA GLU A 105 -6.32 21.74 -3.21
C GLU A 105 -7.55 21.62 -2.32
N ASP A 106 -8.55 22.46 -2.54
CA ASP A 106 -9.78 22.51 -1.73
C ASP A 106 -11.01 22.01 -2.46
N ASN A 107 -10.96 21.84 -3.79
CA ASN A 107 -12.15 21.58 -4.60
C ASN A 107 -12.19 20.17 -5.18
N MET A 108 -11.07 19.45 -5.15
CA MET A 108 -11.01 18.07 -5.63
C MET A 108 -11.81 17.12 -4.74
N SER A 109 -12.59 16.23 -5.35
CA SER A 109 -13.20 15.08 -4.68
C SER A 109 -12.37 13.84 -4.98
N VAL A 110 -11.88 13.18 -3.93
CA VAL A 110 -11.17 11.90 -4.04
C VAL A 110 -12.10 10.83 -3.46
N PRO A 111 -12.65 9.93 -4.30
CA PRO A 111 -13.49 8.84 -3.81
C PRO A 111 -12.74 7.95 -2.83
N TYR A 112 -13.47 7.40 -1.85
CA TYR A 112 -12.94 6.31 -1.03
C TYR A 112 -12.53 5.14 -1.93
N ASN A 113 -11.41 4.49 -1.62
CA ASN A 113 -10.80 3.43 -2.43
C ASN A 113 -10.35 3.83 -3.85
N ALA A 114 -10.29 5.13 -4.17
CA ALA A 114 -9.72 5.58 -5.45
C ALA A 114 -8.26 5.13 -5.58
N THR A 115 -7.88 4.68 -6.79
CA THR A 115 -6.46 4.43 -7.08
C THR A 115 -5.75 5.73 -7.38
N ILE A 116 -4.76 6.03 -6.55
CA ILE A 116 -3.90 7.21 -6.65
C ILE A 116 -2.56 6.78 -7.23
N ILE A 117 -2.08 7.56 -8.19
CA ILE A 117 -0.75 7.40 -8.79
C ILE A 117 0.13 8.54 -8.27
N LEU A 118 1.26 8.17 -7.67
CA LEU A 118 2.29 9.11 -7.24
C LEU A 118 3.53 8.97 -8.14
N GLY A 119 4.07 10.09 -8.59
CA GLY A 119 5.25 10.14 -9.46
C GLY A 119 4.94 10.45 -10.93
N GLN A 120 5.92 10.26 -11.81
CA GLN A 120 5.83 10.64 -13.22
C GLN A 120 6.10 9.46 -14.16
N GLU A 121 5.91 9.67 -15.47
CA GLU A 121 6.02 8.62 -16.47
C GLU A 121 7.32 7.81 -16.34
N GLY A 122 7.20 6.48 -16.41
CA GLY A 122 8.31 5.54 -16.18
C GLY A 122 8.71 5.31 -14.73
N ILE A 123 8.43 6.24 -13.81
CA ILE A 123 8.84 6.17 -12.39
C ILE A 123 7.66 6.58 -11.49
N LYS A 124 6.75 5.64 -11.25
CA LYS A 124 5.51 5.86 -10.50
C LYS A 124 5.17 4.72 -9.55
N SER A 125 4.37 5.03 -8.53
CA SER A 125 3.83 4.07 -7.56
C SER A 125 2.30 4.19 -7.46
N SER A 126 1.64 3.07 -7.17
CA SER A 126 0.17 2.97 -7.12
C SER A 126 -0.32 2.75 -5.69
N TRP A 127 -1.31 3.55 -5.29
CA TRP A 127 -1.84 3.60 -3.93
C TRP A 127 -3.37 3.60 -3.95
N ILE A 128 -3.97 3.25 -2.83
CA ILE A 128 -5.42 3.29 -2.59
C ILE A 128 -5.67 4.39 -1.56
N ALA A 129 -6.59 5.30 -1.84
CA ALA A 129 -7.04 6.29 -0.87
C ALA A 129 -7.88 5.59 0.22
N VAL A 130 -7.36 5.56 1.45
CA VAL A 130 -8.03 4.95 2.61
C VAL A 130 -8.72 5.99 3.50
N MET A 131 -8.25 7.24 3.48
CA MET A 131 -8.88 8.33 4.20
C MET A 131 -8.63 9.64 3.46
N VAL A 132 -9.65 10.48 3.39
CA VAL A 132 -9.61 11.77 2.69
C VAL A 132 -10.26 12.80 3.62
N GLU A 133 -9.50 13.80 4.02
CA GLU A 133 -9.91 14.81 4.98
C GLU A 133 -9.74 16.20 4.37
N ARG A 134 -10.66 17.11 4.67
CA ARG A 134 -10.48 18.54 4.40
C ARG A 134 -10.11 19.24 5.69
N VAL A 135 -8.93 19.83 5.73
CA VAL A 135 -8.43 20.58 6.87
C VAL A 135 -8.52 22.07 6.55
N VAL A 136 -9.18 22.83 7.42
CA VAL A 136 -9.56 24.24 7.23
C VAL A 136 -8.41 25.16 6.75
N SER A 137 -7.16 24.84 7.08
CA SER A 137 -5.98 25.62 6.67
C SER A 137 -5.00 24.89 5.74
N LEU A 138 -5.11 23.58 5.61
CA LEU A 138 -4.16 22.75 4.85
C LEU A 138 -4.78 22.13 3.59
N GLY A 139 -6.07 22.37 3.37
CA GLY A 139 -6.86 21.83 2.29
C GLY A 139 -7.00 20.33 2.34
N LEU A 140 -6.90 19.67 1.19
CA LEU A 140 -7.09 18.23 1.07
C LEU A 140 -5.88 17.46 1.61
N VAL A 141 -6.12 16.67 2.66
CA VAL A 141 -5.16 15.71 3.22
C VAL A 141 -5.63 14.31 2.85
N VAL A 142 -4.74 13.52 2.26
CA VAL A 142 -5.03 12.14 1.85
C VAL A 142 -4.13 11.17 2.60
N THR A 143 -4.73 10.09 3.10
CA THR A 143 -4.02 8.92 3.60
C THR A 143 -4.14 7.80 2.58
N LEU A 144 -3.00 7.28 2.19
CA LEU A 144 -2.81 6.35 1.09
C LEU A 144 -2.22 5.05 1.61
N LYS A 145 -2.72 3.93 1.13
CA LYS A 145 -2.16 2.60 1.37
C LYS A 145 -1.66 2.01 0.07
N ALA A 146 -0.49 1.38 0.05
CA ALA A 146 0.06 0.81 -1.17
C ALA A 146 -0.95 -0.17 -1.81
N LYS A 147 -1.21 -0.03 -3.12
CA LYS A 147 -2.13 -0.90 -3.88
C LYS A 147 -1.52 -2.28 -4.14
N THR A 148 -0.20 -2.33 -4.21
CA THR A 148 0.57 -3.53 -4.47
C THR A 148 0.86 -4.25 -3.16
N PHE A 149 0.79 -5.58 -3.22
CA PHE A 149 1.26 -6.46 -2.16
C PHE A 149 2.79 -6.37 -1.96
N LEU A 150 3.50 -5.57 -2.76
CA LEU A 150 4.94 -5.27 -2.83
C LEU A 150 5.75 -5.71 -1.60
N GLY A 151 6.11 -6.99 -1.56
CA GLY A 151 6.98 -7.59 -0.53
C GLY A 151 6.30 -8.42 0.57
N VAL A 152 4.97 -8.57 0.58
CA VAL A 152 4.25 -9.54 1.44
C VAL A 152 3.70 -10.70 0.60
N LEU A 153 2.91 -10.39 -0.44
CA LEU A 153 2.35 -11.38 -1.36
C LEU A 153 2.60 -10.94 -2.83
N PRO A 154 2.49 -11.84 -3.81
CA PRO A 154 2.51 -11.48 -5.23
C PRO A 154 1.13 -10.98 -5.69
N ASP A 155 1.10 -10.11 -6.70
CA ASP A 155 -0.16 -9.56 -7.24
C ASP A 155 -1.06 -10.65 -7.82
N VAL A 156 -2.34 -10.74 -7.42
CA VAL A 156 -3.23 -11.81 -7.90
C VAL A 156 -3.91 -11.43 -9.20
N ASN A 157 -3.88 -12.33 -10.20
CA ASN A 157 -4.73 -12.21 -11.38
C ASN A 157 -6.18 -12.52 -10.99
N ARG A 158 -7.02 -11.49 -10.89
CA ARG A 158 -8.42 -11.63 -10.46
C ARG A 158 -9.25 -12.48 -11.42
N ASP A 159 -8.90 -12.46 -12.71
CA ASP A 159 -9.65 -13.18 -13.73
C ASP A 159 -9.36 -14.69 -13.70
N ALA A 160 -8.21 -15.09 -13.15
CA ALA A 160 -7.85 -16.48 -12.92
C ALA A 160 -8.53 -17.09 -11.68
N LEU A 161 -9.13 -16.25 -10.81
CA LEU A 161 -9.82 -16.74 -9.62
C LEU A 161 -11.24 -17.24 -9.96
N PRO A 162 -11.65 -18.41 -9.42
CA PRO A 162 -13.02 -18.91 -9.55
C PRO A 162 -14.03 -17.86 -9.07
N GLU A 163 -15.02 -17.55 -9.92
CA GLU A 163 -15.94 -16.42 -9.71
C GLU A 163 -16.70 -16.52 -8.39
N GLY A 164 -17.18 -17.71 -8.02
CA GLY A 164 -17.95 -17.96 -6.79
C GLY A 164 -17.17 -17.72 -5.48
N ASN A 165 -15.84 -17.77 -5.51
CA ASN A 165 -15.00 -17.65 -4.31
C ASN A 165 -14.05 -16.45 -4.37
N ARG A 166 -14.09 -15.68 -5.47
CA ARG A 166 -13.15 -14.60 -5.76
C ARG A 166 -13.11 -13.56 -4.65
N GLN A 167 -14.27 -13.14 -4.15
CA GLN A 167 -14.35 -12.11 -3.12
C GLN A 167 -13.74 -12.59 -1.79
N ASP A 168 -14.05 -13.81 -1.37
CA ASP A 168 -13.52 -14.39 -0.12
C ASP A 168 -12.00 -14.59 -0.18
N ILE A 169 -11.48 -15.01 -1.33
CA ILE A 169 -10.03 -15.11 -1.56
C ILE A 169 -9.39 -13.73 -1.45
N LEU A 170 -9.94 -12.70 -2.10
CA LEU A 170 -9.38 -11.35 -2.05
C LEU A 170 -9.44 -10.75 -0.63
N LEU A 171 -10.54 -10.95 0.09
CA LEU A 171 -10.70 -10.51 1.48
C LEU A 171 -9.69 -11.20 2.40
N SER A 172 -9.52 -12.53 2.27
CA SER A 172 -8.57 -13.29 3.08
C SER A 172 -7.12 -12.93 2.78
N LEU A 173 -6.76 -12.67 1.52
CA LEU A 173 -5.41 -12.19 1.16
C LEU A 173 -5.14 -10.77 1.68
N ASN A 174 -6.12 -9.88 1.68
CA ASN A 174 -5.99 -8.57 2.30
C ASN A 174 -5.77 -8.70 3.83
N ALA A 175 -6.47 -9.63 4.49
CA ALA A 175 -6.25 -9.89 5.90
C ALA A 175 -4.82 -10.37 6.21
N VAL A 176 -4.20 -11.15 5.32
CA VAL A 176 -2.78 -11.53 5.44
C VAL A 176 -1.87 -10.31 5.38
N VAL A 177 -2.12 -9.38 4.44
CA VAL A 177 -1.34 -8.14 4.32
C VAL A 177 -1.48 -7.30 5.58
N ASP A 178 -2.70 -7.14 6.07
CA ASP A 178 -2.99 -6.35 7.26
C ASP A 178 -2.32 -6.93 8.51
N ALA A 179 -2.37 -8.25 8.64
CA ALA A 179 -1.74 -8.95 9.76
C ALA A 179 -0.20 -8.85 9.68
N ALA A 180 0.38 -9.16 8.52
CA ALA A 180 1.84 -9.23 8.33
C ALA A 180 2.57 -7.91 8.64
N SER A 181 1.88 -6.76 8.50
CA SER A 181 2.49 -5.44 8.71
C SER A 181 2.61 -5.02 10.18
N ILE A 182 1.74 -5.50 11.08
CA ILE A 182 1.59 -4.90 12.44
C ILE A 182 1.33 -5.94 13.54
N GLN A 183 0.79 -7.11 13.21
CA GLN A 183 0.24 -8.00 14.22
C GLN A 183 1.27 -8.99 14.79
N ALA A 184 0.92 -9.57 15.95
CA ALA A 184 1.70 -10.61 16.58
C ALA A 184 1.80 -11.86 15.67
N PRO A 185 2.88 -12.66 15.76
CA PRO A 185 3.11 -13.80 14.87
C PRO A 185 1.94 -14.77 14.75
N GLN A 186 1.22 -15.01 15.86
CA GLN A 186 0.05 -15.89 15.86
C GLN A 186 -1.06 -15.38 14.93
N ALA A 187 -1.37 -14.08 14.97
CA ALA A 187 -2.44 -13.50 14.17
C ALA A 187 -2.08 -13.49 12.67
N VAL A 188 -0.80 -13.30 12.33
CA VAL A 188 -0.30 -13.45 10.95
C VAL A 188 -0.52 -14.88 10.45
N VAL A 189 -0.12 -15.87 11.25
CA VAL A 189 -0.28 -17.29 10.90
C VAL A 189 -1.76 -17.67 10.75
N ASP A 190 -2.65 -17.14 11.59
CA ASP A 190 -4.09 -17.36 11.51
C ASP A 190 -4.69 -16.76 10.24
N ALA A 191 -4.27 -15.55 9.85
CA ALA A 191 -4.65 -14.93 8.60
C ALA A 191 -4.16 -15.76 7.39
N CYS A 192 -2.91 -16.23 7.42
CA CYS A 192 -2.35 -17.12 6.39
C CYS A 192 -3.13 -18.43 6.28
N ARG A 193 -3.52 -19.01 7.41
CA ARG A 193 -4.30 -20.26 7.46
C ARG A 193 -5.66 -20.08 6.81
N ASN A 194 -6.34 -18.97 7.08
CA ASN A 194 -7.64 -18.68 6.45
C ASN A 194 -7.49 -18.44 4.94
N ALA A 195 -6.50 -17.66 4.51
CA ALA A 195 -6.24 -17.44 3.08
C ALA A 195 -5.94 -18.74 2.32
N ALA A 196 -5.07 -19.59 2.87
CA ALA A 196 -4.78 -20.90 2.30
C ALA A 196 -6.04 -21.78 2.20
N SER A 197 -6.89 -21.81 3.22
CA SER A 197 -8.16 -22.56 3.18
C SER A 197 -9.05 -22.13 2.02
N HIS A 198 -9.26 -20.81 1.84
CA HIS A 198 -10.11 -20.31 0.76
C HIS A 198 -9.52 -20.59 -0.62
N MET A 199 -8.20 -20.38 -0.79
CA MET A 199 -7.51 -20.62 -2.05
C MET A 199 -7.58 -22.10 -2.48
N ILE A 200 -7.25 -23.00 -1.56
CA ILE A 200 -7.24 -24.45 -1.84
C ILE A 200 -8.67 -24.98 -2.03
N SER A 201 -9.62 -24.52 -1.21
CA SER A 201 -11.03 -24.92 -1.36
C SER A 201 -11.60 -24.46 -2.72
N ALA A 202 -11.24 -23.26 -3.16
CA ALA A 202 -11.68 -22.75 -4.46
C ALA A 202 -11.05 -23.51 -5.63
N LYS A 203 -9.76 -23.85 -5.54
CA LYS A 203 -9.07 -24.64 -6.57
C LYS A 203 -9.52 -26.10 -6.59
N PHE A 204 -9.82 -26.66 -5.41
CA PHE A 204 -10.25 -28.03 -5.23
C PHE A 204 -11.56 -28.08 -4.41
N PRO A 205 -12.72 -27.84 -5.04
CA PRO A 205 -14.00 -27.85 -4.34
C PRO A 205 -14.28 -29.16 -3.59
N ALA A 206 -13.81 -30.29 -4.12
CA ALA A 206 -13.91 -31.61 -3.47
C ALA A 206 -13.17 -31.69 -2.12
N SER A 207 -12.16 -30.85 -1.91
CA SER A 207 -11.45 -30.78 -0.63
C SER A 207 -12.35 -30.23 0.48
N ASN A 208 -13.27 -29.33 0.15
CA ASN A 208 -14.17 -28.67 1.10
C ASN A 208 -15.59 -28.42 0.49
N PRO A 209 -16.38 -29.48 0.24
CA PRO A 209 -17.64 -29.37 -0.53
C PRO A 209 -18.68 -28.48 0.16
N ASP A 210 -18.75 -28.55 1.48
CA ASP A 210 -19.74 -27.83 2.28
C ASP A 210 -19.21 -26.51 2.86
N GLY A 211 -17.96 -26.13 2.54
CA GLY A 211 -17.28 -24.95 3.09
C GLY A 211 -16.94 -25.01 4.59
N LYS A 212 -17.29 -26.10 5.28
CA LYS A 212 -17.15 -26.24 6.75
C LYS A 212 -15.80 -26.79 7.20
N LYS A 213 -14.98 -27.31 6.28
CA LYS A 213 -13.70 -27.90 6.63
C LYS A 213 -12.65 -26.84 6.86
N ASP A 214 -11.74 -27.22 7.74
CA ASP A 214 -10.64 -26.42 8.22
C ASP A 214 -9.37 -26.73 7.38
N LEU A 215 -8.32 -25.90 7.47
CA LEU A 215 -7.10 -26.14 6.68
C LEU A 215 -6.47 -27.50 6.97
N GLY A 216 -6.56 -28.00 8.21
CA GLY A 216 -6.00 -29.28 8.60
C GLY A 216 -6.66 -30.45 7.87
N ASP A 217 -7.98 -30.45 7.76
CA ASP A 217 -8.73 -31.47 7.04
C ASP A 217 -8.53 -31.37 5.52
N ILE A 218 -8.46 -30.15 4.99
CA ILE A 218 -8.10 -29.89 3.58
C ILE A 218 -6.70 -30.44 3.27
N VAL A 219 -5.73 -30.21 4.15
CA VAL A 219 -4.36 -30.70 4.00
C VAL A 219 -4.30 -32.23 4.06
N LYS A 220 -5.04 -32.88 4.97
CA LYS A 220 -5.13 -34.35 4.98
C LYS A 220 -5.68 -34.88 3.66
N TRP A 221 -6.70 -34.23 3.10
CA TRP A 221 -7.25 -34.59 1.79
C TRP A 221 -6.22 -34.41 0.66
N LEU A 222 -5.42 -33.34 0.69
CA LEU A 222 -4.33 -33.11 -0.26
C LEU A 222 -3.20 -34.16 -0.13
N ILE A 223 -2.88 -34.61 1.09
CA ILE A 223 -1.82 -35.61 1.29
C ILE A 223 -2.32 -37.00 0.88
N ALA A 224 -3.60 -37.31 1.08
CA ALA A 224 -4.21 -38.61 0.77
C ALA A 224 -4.38 -38.91 -0.74
N GLN A 225 -3.62 -38.24 -1.61
CA GLN A 225 -3.51 -38.46 -3.06
C GLN A 225 -4.67 -38.00 -3.96
N GLY A 226 -5.65 -37.24 -3.45
CA GLY A 226 -6.86 -36.89 -4.21
C GLY A 226 -6.66 -36.23 -5.59
N LYS A 227 -5.46 -35.66 -5.86
CA LYS A 227 -5.07 -35.15 -7.19
C LYS A 227 -3.81 -35.79 -7.78
N LEU A 228 -2.96 -36.45 -7.00
CA LEU A 228 -1.71 -37.03 -7.52
C LEU A 228 -2.00 -38.08 -8.60
N GLU A 229 -3.06 -38.86 -8.42
CA GLU A 229 -3.53 -39.85 -9.40
C GLU A 229 -4.10 -39.23 -10.69
N LYS A 230 -4.47 -37.94 -10.65
CA LYS A 230 -5.06 -37.20 -11.78
C LYS A 230 -4.06 -36.30 -12.50
N CYS A 231 -2.85 -36.14 -11.97
CA CYS A 231 -1.80 -35.37 -12.63
C CYS A 231 -1.28 -36.19 -13.83
N THR A 232 -1.47 -35.66 -15.03
CA THR A 232 -1.10 -36.34 -16.28
C THR A 232 0.37 -36.13 -16.67
N ASP A 233 1.03 -35.13 -16.08
CA ASP A 233 2.45 -34.86 -16.30
C ASP A 233 3.20 -34.52 -14.99
N ALA A 234 4.53 -34.50 -15.09
CA ALA A 234 5.42 -34.27 -13.94
C ALA A 234 5.35 -32.82 -13.43
N ALA A 235 5.03 -31.84 -14.29
CA ALA A 235 4.95 -30.44 -13.91
C ALA A 235 3.72 -30.18 -13.03
N ASP A 236 2.57 -30.73 -13.40
CA ASP A 236 1.32 -30.67 -12.64
C ASP A 236 1.45 -31.37 -11.29
N SER A 237 2.16 -32.51 -11.27
CA SER A 237 2.47 -33.25 -10.05
C SER A 237 3.32 -32.40 -9.08
N LEU A 238 4.35 -31.72 -9.60
CA LEU A 238 5.19 -30.82 -8.80
C LEU A 238 4.42 -29.62 -8.26
N LEU A 239 3.58 -28.97 -9.08
CA LEU A 239 2.76 -27.85 -8.64
C LEU A 239 1.80 -28.27 -7.52
N TYR A 240 1.16 -29.43 -7.66
CA TYR A 240 0.31 -29.99 -6.62
C TYR A 240 1.06 -30.25 -5.32
N LEU A 241 2.24 -30.86 -5.39
CA LEU A 241 3.08 -31.10 -4.21
C LEU A 241 3.51 -29.80 -3.53
N MET A 242 3.80 -28.74 -4.30
CA MET A 242 4.10 -27.42 -3.74
C MET A 242 2.90 -26.82 -3.00
N GLU A 243 1.70 -26.91 -3.57
CA GLU A 243 0.46 -26.43 -2.93
C GLU A 243 0.15 -27.20 -1.64
N ALA A 244 0.28 -28.53 -1.67
CA ALA A 244 0.10 -29.39 -0.50
C ALA A 244 1.14 -29.09 0.59
N SER A 245 2.40 -28.93 0.20
CA SER A 245 3.50 -28.63 1.13
C SER A 245 3.34 -27.26 1.78
N ALA A 246 3.01 -26.23 1.00
CA ALA A 246 2.77 -24.88 1.51
C ALA A 246 1.58 -24.86 2.49
N SER A 247 0.48 -25.52 2.13
CA SER A 247 -0.71 -25.61 2.99
C SER A 247 -0.43 -26.38 4.28
N HIS A 248 0.31 -27.50 4.19
CA HIS A 248 0.72 -28.28 5.36
C HIS A 248 1.63 -27.48 6.29
N LEU A 249 2.57 -26.71 5.73
CA LEU A 249 3.46 -25.84 6.49
C LEU A 249 2.67 -24.79 7.30
N VAL A 250 1.74 -24.08 6.65
CA VAL A 250 0.88 -23.11 7.33
C VAL A 250 0.05 -23.78 8.44
N ASN A 251 -0.53 -24.96 8.17
CA ASN A 251 -1.30 -25.70 9.17
C ASN A 251 -0.46 -26.14 10.39
N ARG A 252 0.80 -26.54 10.15
CA ARG A 252 1.77 -26.89 11.21
C ARG A 252 2.08 -25.68 12.09
N LEU A 253 2.30 -24.51 11.48
CA LEU A 253 2.56 -23.27 12.21
C LEU A 253 1.33 -22.80 13.00
N HIS A 254 0.12 -22.88 12.42
CA HIS A 254 -1.11 -22.55 13.12
C HIS A 254 -1.32 -23.43 14.36
N SER A 255 -1.06 -24.74 14.24
CA SER A 255 -1.14 -25.67 15.37
C SER A 255 -0.18 -25.32 16.51
N ARG A 256 0.99 -24.75 16.20
CA ARG A 256 1.96 -24.25 17.20
C ARG A 256 1.51 -22.96 17.88
N GLY A 257 0.66 -22.15 17.24
CA GLY A 257 0.17 -20.89 17.80
C GLY A 257 -0.94 -21.06 18.85
N LYS A 258 -1.55 -22.24 18.95
CA LYS A 258 -2.57 -22.51 19.97
C LYS A 258 -1.96 -22.43 21.37
N ALA A 259 -2.71 -21.94 22.36
CA ALA A 259 -2.23 -21.67 23.73
C ALA A 259 -1.44 -22.85 24.36
N ASN A 260 -1.89 -24.09 24.15
CA ASN A 260 -1.23 -25.30 24.64
C ASN A 260 -0.40 -26.04 23.58
N GLY A 261 -0.37 -25.54 22.34
CA GLY A 261 0.28 -26.18 21.19
C GLY A 261 1.79 -26.41 21.38
N PRO A 262 2.57 -25.43 21.87
CA PRO A 262 3.99 -25.61 22.16
C PRO A 262 4.26 -26.73 23.18
N ALA A 263 3.53 -26.72 24.30
CA ALA A 263 3.66 -27.70 25.36
C ALA A 263 3.23 -29.12 24.94
N GLN A 264 2.09 -29.23 24.23
CA GLN A 264 1.56 -30.52 23.76
C GLN A 264 2.45 -31.20 22.72
N ASN A 265 3.11 -30.41 21.86
CA ASN A 265 3.92 -30.94 20.75
C ASN A 265 5.42 -30.87 21.00
N GLY A 266 5.87 -30.43 22.19
CA GLY A 266 7.29 -30.24 22.49
C GLY A 266 7.98 -29.25 21.55
N THR A 267 7.28 -28.20 21.12
CA THR A 267 7.81 -27.20 20.16
C THR A 267 8.02 -25.85 20.82
N ARG A 268 8.92 -25.03 20.25
CA ARG A 268 9.10 -23.64 20.67
C ARG A 268 7.87 -22.76 20.29
N PRO A 269 7.59 -21.68 21.04
CA PRO A 269 6.59 -20.68 20.68
C PRO A 269 6.78 -20.12 19.26
N LEU A 270 5.73 -19.53 18.70
CA LEU A 270 5.79 -18.84 17.41
C LEU A 270 6.69 -17.60 17.52
N SER A 271 7.52 -17.44 16.50
CA SER A 271 8.43 -16.31 16.30
C SER A 271 8.03 -15.52 15.07
N SER A 272 8.58 -14.32 14.91
CA SER A 272 8.37 -13.51 13.71
C SER A 272 8.87 -14.21 12.44
N GLU A 273 9.91 -15.03 12.54
CA GLU A 273 10.43 -15.86 11.44
C GLU A 273 9.41 -16.90 10.98
N ASP A 274 8.66 -17.50 11.92
CA ASP A 274 7.58 -18.44 11.57
C ASP A 274 6.44 -17.72 10.84
N ALA A 275 6.08 -16.51 11.26
CA ALA A 275 5.08 -15.70 10.59
C ALA A 275 5.51 -15.33 9.16
N ASN A 276 6.76 -14.90 8.97
CA ASN A 276 7.32 -14.60 7.66
C ASN A 276 7.35 -15.85 6.74
N LEU A 277 7.62 -17.02 7.32
CA LEU A 277 7.58 -18.28 6.60
C LEU A 277 6.15 -18.64 6.16
N ALA A 278 5.14 -18.42 7.02
CA ALA A 278 3.74 -18.62 6.68
C ALA A 278 3.28 -17.70 5.54
N VAL A 279 3.68 -16.42 5.58
CA VAL A 279 3.42 -15.45 4.50
C VAL A 279 4.05 -15.92 3.19
N SER A 280 5.31 -16.37 3.25
CA SER A 280 6.03 -16.89 2.08
C SER A 280 5.38 -18.14 1.48
N ALA A 281 4.83 -19.02 2.33
CA ALA A 281 4.08 -20.19 1.89
C ALA A 281 2.78 -19.81 1.15
N VAL A 282 2.04 -18.83 1.67
CA VAL A 282 0.84 -18.31 0.99
C VAL A 282 1.24 -17.60 -0.32
N ALA A 283 2.33 -16.83 -0.34
CA ALA A 283 2.85 -16.19 -1.55
C ALA A 283 3.17 -17.21 -2.65
N LEU A 284 3.77 -18.35 -2.29
CA LEU A 284 4.01 -19.45 -3.22
C LEU A 284 2.70 -20.01 -3.76
N ALA A 285 1.72 -20.30 -2.90
CA ALA A 285 0.43 -20.82 -3.30
C ALA A 285 -0.32 -19.85 -4.25
N VAL A 286 -0.25 -18.54 -3.98
CA VAL A 286 -0.84 -17.50 -4.86
C VAL A 286 -0.14 -17.48 -6.21
N SER A 287 1.18 -17.64 -6.25
CA SER A 287 1.95 -17.65 -7.50
C SER A 287 1.57 -18.83 -8.40
N ILE A 288 1.22 -19.97 -7.80
CA ILE A 288 0.81 -21.17 -8.53
C ILE A 288 -0.59 -21.00 -9.14
N LEU A 289 -1.50 -20.27 -8.47
CA LEU A 289 -2.82 -19.94 -9.00
C LEU A 289 -2.81 -19.02 -10.23
N LYS A 290 -1.67 -18.39 -10.56
CA LYS A 290 -1.56 -17.50 -11.73
C LYS A 290 -1.48 -18.23 -13.07
N ARG A 291 -1.36 -19.55 -13.08
CA ARG A 291 -1.37 -20.39 -14.28
C ARG A 291 -2.74 -21.00 -14.47
#